data_AF-A0A0C2MSG4-F1
#
_entry.id   AF-A0A0C2MSG4-F1
#
_cell.length_a   1.000
_cell.length_b   1.000
_cell.length_c   1.000
_cell.angle_alpha   90.00
_cell.angle_beta   90.00
_cell.angle_gamma   90.00
#
_symmetry.space_group_name_H-M   'P 1'
#
loop_
_entity.id
_entity.type
_entity.pdbx_description
1 polymer ?
#
loop_
_entity_poly.entity_id
_entity_poly.type
_entity_poly.pdbx_seq_one_letter_code
_entity_poly.pdbx_strand_id
1 'polypeptide(L)'
;MSAGLPHFSCSWSRVWGRDIFLSLPGLLIIPGRVAEAKYALVLVRLMILSIASTARHGLIPNLISSMGAAPRYNSRDSTWFFLYGIKQYVQLTSDSNILSEKVYRVFRTDDSDADLVQDEDTVPLNVIIQEIMQRHYSGIDFIERDAGEKIDSSMKEEGFHITCGVDPDTGFLFGGSRWNCGTWMDKMGSSEKAKNKGFPATPRDGSCVELVGLFSAISKWLEELSTKSQYPYRGVKGTDETVVTWGSLNVKIQQNFEKYFWIPQDRNEAMKKFPKDVSVLNRTGIYKDTVNSSLVYTDYQFRPNVLVSMVVVSSYFN
;
A
#
# COMPACT_ATOMS: atom_id res chain seq x y z
N MET A 1 8.96 5.24 -16.41
CA MET A 1 7.87 6.24 -16.34
C MET A 1 8.31 7.31 -15.34
N SER A 2 8.18 8.60 -15.65
CA SER A 2 8.39 9.70 -14.70
C SER A 2 7.09 10.05 -13.98
N ALA A 3 7.15 10.51 -12.73
CA ALA A 3 5.95 10.98 -12.03
C ALA A 3 5.39 12.30 -12.60
N GLY A 4 6.25 13.13 -13.18
CA GLY A 4 5.82 14.40 -13.76
C GLY A 4 6.96 15.19 -14.38
N LEU A 5 6.63 16.05 -15.34
CA LEU A 5 7.58 16.96 -15.98
C LEU A 5 7.37 18.40 -15.49
N PRO A 6 8.44 19.20 -15.34
CA PRO A 6 9.85 18.83 -15.45
C PRO A 6 10.44 18.28 -14.13
N HIS A 7 9.77 18.51 -13.01
CA HIS A 7 10.36 18.37 -11.66
C HIS A 7 10.67 16.93 -11.22
N PHE A 8 10.01 15.93 -11.80
CA PHE A 8 10.17 14.52 -11.46
C PHE A 8 10.63 13.71 -12.68
N SER A 9 11.58 14.26 -13.44
CA SER A 9 11.99 13.72 -14.75
C SER A 9 13.38 13.07 -14.78
N CYS A 10 14.25 13.36 -13.81
CA CYS A 10 15.65 12.94 -13.80
C CYS A 10 16.16 12.56 -12.40
N SER A 11 17.32 11.91 -12.34
CA SER A 11 17.99 11.51 -11.09
C SER A 11 17.08 10.66 -10.18
N TRP A 12 17.27 10.77 -8.86
CA TRP A 12 16.51 10.06 -7.83
C TRP A 12 15.02 10.39 -7.87
N SER A 13 14.62 11.62 -8.24
CA SER A 13 13.23 12.08 -8.19
C SER A 13 12.38 11.60 -9.37
N ARG A 14 12.91 10.79 -10.29
CA ARG A 14 12.19 10.36 -11.49
C ARG A 14 11.13 9.29 -11.21
N VAL A 15 11.47 8.28 -10.43
CA VAL A 15 10.72 7.02 -10.33
C VAL A 15 10.16 6.87 -8.92
N TRP A 16 8.84 6.89 -8.83
CA TRP A 16 8.09 6.73 -7.59
C TRP A 16 7.15 5.52 -7.72
N GLY A 17 7.28 4.55 -6.81
CA GLY A 17 6.50 3.31 -6.85
C GLY A 17 5.01 3.58 -6.84
N ARG A 18 4.56 4.50 -5.97
CA ARG A 18 3.16 4.93 -5.88
C ARG A 18 2.61 5.46 -7.22
N ASP A 19 3.26 6.47 -7.78
CA ASP A 19 2.81 7.17 -8.99
C ASP A 19 2.75 6.26 -10.21
N ILE A 20 3.71 5.33 -10.30
CA ILE A 20 3.76 4.35 -11.38
C ILE A 20 2.48 3.51 -11.38
N PHE A 21 2.12 2.88 -10.26
CA PHE A 21 1.00 1.94 -10.25
C PHE A 21 -0.38 2.59 -10.24
N LEU A 22 -0.47 3.84 -9.76
CA LEU A 22 -1.65 4.67 -9.98
C LEU A 22 -1.85 4.99 -11.47
N SER A 23 -0.78 5.34 -12.18
CA SER A 23 -0.84 5.80 -13.57
C SER A 23 -0.84 4.66 -14.60
N LEU A 24 -0.37 3.48 -14.20
CA LEU A 24 -0.12 2.33 -15.07
C LEU A 24 -1.34 1.96 -15.94
N PRO A 25 -2.57 1.78 -15.39
CA PRO A 25 -3.69 1.36 -16.21
C PRO A 25 -4.09 2.44 -17.23
N GLY A 26 -4.11 3.71 -16.80
CA GLY A 26 -4.57 4.82 -17.63
C GLY A 26 -3.60 5.19 -18.75
N LEU A 27 -2.30 5.09 -18.52
CA LEU A 27 -1.28 5.48 -19.51
C LEU A 27 -0.88 4.36 -20.45
N LEU A 28 -0.76 3.12 -19.93
CA LEU A 28 -0.10 2.03 -20.67
C LEU A 28 -1.03 0.88 -21.04
N ILE A 29 -2.20 0.75 -20.41
CA ILE A 29 -3.07 -0.42 -20.63
C ILE A 29 -4.39 -0.07 -21.35
N ILE A 30 -5.09 0.98 -20.93
CA ILE A 30 -6.40 1.37 -21.46
C ILE A 30 -6.38 2.02 -22.86
N PRO A 31 -5.39 2.85 -23.26
CA PRO A 31 -5.49 3.67 -24.48
C PRO A 31 -5.59 2.94 -25.84
N GLY A 32 -5.68 1.61 -25.89
CA GLY A 32 -6.01 0.88 -27.13
C GLY A 32 -4.99 1.05 -28.26
N ARG A 33 -3.78 1.54 -27.98
CA ARG A 33 -2.73 1.78 -28.97
C ARG A 33 -2.08 0.47 -29.40
N VAL A 34 -2.79 -0.40 -30.11
CA VAL A 34 -2.44 -1.82 -30.35
C VAL A 34 -0.97 -2.08 -30.74
N ALA A 35 -0.36 -1.22 -31.57
CA ALA A 35 1.06 -1.35 -31.95
C ALA A 35 2.04 -0.95 -30.83
N GLU A 36 1.74 0.11 -30.08
CA GLU A 36 2.48 0.52 -28.88
C GLU A 36 2.16 -0.38 -27.68
N ALA A 37 0.99 -1.02 -27.67
CA ALA A 37 0.46 -1.80 -26.56
C ALA A 37 1.33 -3.02 -26.27
N LYS A 38 1.84 -3.71 -27.31
CA LYS A 38 2.76 -4.84 -27.07
C LYS A 38 4.05 -4.37 -26.37
N TYR A 39 4.64 -3.26 -26.81
CA TYR A 39 5.82 -2.69 -26.16
C TYR A 39 5.48 -2.13 -24.77
N ALA A 40 4.34 -1.46 -24.63
CA ALA A 40 3.86 -0.93 -23.36
C ALA A 40 3.61 -2.04 -22.34
N LEU A 41 3.02 -3.16 -22.74
CA LEU A 41 2.80 -4.33 -21.88
C LEU A 41 4.13 -5.00 -21.50
N VAL A 42 5.08 -5.12 -22.44
CA VAL A 42 6.44 -5.59 -22.12
C VAL A 42 7.11 -4.65 -21.11
N LEU A 43 7.00 -3.34 -21.30
CA LEU A 43 7.53 -2.34 -20.36
C LEU A 43 6.85 -2.43 -18.99
N VAL A 44 5.52 -2.58 -18.95
CA VAL A 44 4.74 -2.76 -17.71
C VAL A 44 5.21 -4.00 -16.98
N ARG A 45 5.32 -5.14 -17.67
CA ARG A 45 5.82 -6.39 -17.12
C ARG A 45 7.24 -6.22 -16.56
N LEU A 46 8.16 -5.63 -17.32
CA LEU A 46 9.53 -5.35 -16.85
C LEU A 46 9.55 -4.41 -15.64
N MET A 47 8.67 -3.40 -15.60
CA MET A 47 8.53 -2.51 -14.46
C MET A 47 8.00 -3.24 -13.22
N ILE A 48 7.01 -4.13 -13.37
CA ILE A 48 6.51 -4.97 -12.27
C ILE A 48 7.66 -5.79 -11.68
N LEU A 49 8.40 -6.54 -12.53
CA LEU A 49 9.49 -7.39 -12.06
C LEU A 49 10.64 -6.57 -11.44
N SER A 50 10.98 -5.43 -12.05
CA SER A 50 12.04 -4.53 -11.55
C SER A 50 11.67 -3.80 -10.27
N ILE A 51 10.38 -3.64 -9.95
CA ILE A 51 9.96 -3.06 -8.67
C ILE A 51 9.82 -4.17 -7.63
N ALA A 52 9.32 -5.34 -8.03
CA ALA A 52 9.28 -6.53 -7.19
C ALA A 52 10.68 -6.91 -6.66
N SER A 53 11.73 -6.73 -7.47
CA SER A 53 13.12 -6.98 -7.06
C SER A 53 13.58 -6.16 -5.87
N THR A 54 12.90 -5.03 -5.61
CA THR A 54 13.18 -4.12 -4.48
C THR A 54 12.29 -4.39 -3.27
N ALA A 55 11.47 -5.45 -3.26
CA ALA A 55 10.68 -5.80 -2.08
C ALA A 55 11.59 -6.07 -0.88
N ARG A 56 11.30 -5.45 0.27
CA ARG A 56 12.04 -5.60 1.54
C ARG A 56 11.12 -5.30 2.72
N HIS A 57 11.30 -5.97 3.85
CA HIS A 57 10.42 -5.87 5.02
C HIS A 57 8.93 -6.17 4.72
N GLY A 58 8.64 -6.86 3.61
CA GLY A 58 7.27 -7.04 3.12
C GLY A 58 6.65 -5.80 2.48
N LEU A 59 7.45 -4.80 2.09
CA LEU A 59 7.03 -3.53 1.51
C LEU A 59 7.68 -3.28 0.15
N ILE A 60 7.01 -2.45 -0.67
CA ILE A 60 7.56 -1.85 -1.88
C ILE A 60 7.97 -0.40 -1.57
N PRO A 61 9.18 0.02 -1.95
CA PRO A 61 9.67 1.37 -1.62
C PRO A 61 8.90 2.46 -2.38
N ASN A 62 8.84 3.66 -1.79
CA ASN A 62 8.28 4.82 -2.46
C ASN A 62 9.24 5.35 -3.51
N LEU A 63 10.47 5.62 -3.07
CA LEU A 63 11.53 6.16 -3.88
C LEU A 63 12.35 5.01 -4.46
N ILE A 64 12.40 4.93 -5.78
CA ILE A 64 13.15 3.89 -6.49
C ILE A 64 14.28 4.60 -7.23
N SER A 65 15.44 4.73 -6.59
CA SER A 65 16.62 5.30 -7.25
C SER A 65 17.11 4.40 -8.39
N SER A 66 17.78 5.00 -9.38
CA SER A 66 18.38 4.24 -10.48
C SER A 66 19.29 3.15 -9.93
N MET A 67 19.07 1.90 -10.35
CA MET A 67 19.80 0.70 -9.92
C MET A 67 19.61 0.28 -8.45
N GLY A 68 18.55 0.74 -7.77
CA GLY A 68 18.24 0.28 -6.40
C GLY A 68 19.26 0.72 -5.35
N ALA A 69 20.06 1.73 -5.63
CA ALA A 69 21.21 2.13 -4.80
C ALA A 69 20.86 2.79 -3.46
N ALA A 70 19.57 3.05 -3.15
CA ALA A 70 19.08 3.45 -1.82
C ALA A 70 17.54 3.62 -1.81
N PRO A 71 16.74 2.55 -2.00
CA PRO A 71 15.29 2.66 -1.87
C PRO A 71 14.90 3.00 -0.43
N ARG A 72 13.92 3.90 -0.29
CA ARG A 72 13.33 4.25 1.01
C ARG A 72 11.98 3.57 1.20
N TYR A 73 11.82 2.91 2.33
CA TYR A 73 10.63 2.12 2.71
C TYR A 73 9.76 2.89 3.70
N ASN A 74 9.54 4.17 3.41
CA ASN A 74 8.71 5.08 4.20
C ASN A 74 7.25 5.14 3.73
N SER A 75 6.85 4.23 2.84
CA SER A 75 5.54 4.21 2.21
C SER A 75 4.82 2.89 2.47
N ARG A 76 3.63 3.02 3.05
CA ARG A 76 2.72 1.90 3.29
C ARG A 76 1.80 1.66 2.10
N ASP A 77 1.48 2.70 1.34
CA ASP A 77 0.53 2.62 0.23
C ASP A 77 1.14 2.09 -1.08
N SER A 78 2.43 2.31 -1.32
CA SER A 78 3.14 1.85 -2.52
C SER A 78 2.99 0.35 -2.75
N THR A 79 3.06 -0.45 -1.67
CA THR A 79 2.86 -1.90 -1.71
C THR A 79 1.49 -2.30 -2.25
N TRP A 80 0.44 -1.63 -1.80
CA TRP A 80 -0.93 -1.99 -2.16
C TRP A 80 -1.30 -1.50 -3.56
N PHE A 81 -0.82 -0.33 -3.96
CA PHE A 81 -0.92 0.10 -5.35
C PHE A 81 -0.12 -0.80 -6.29
N PHE A 82 1.06 -1.26 -5.90
CA PHE A 82 1.85 -2.25 -6.66
C PHE A 82 1.07 -3.54 -6.90
N LEU A 83 0.56 -4.17 -5.84
CA LEU A 83 -0.22 -5.41 -5.94
C LEU A 83 -1.50 -5.22 -6.75
N TYR A 84 -2.20 -4.10 -6.58
CA TYR A 84 -3.36 -3.77 -7.40
C TYR A 84 -2.97 -3.54 -8.87
N GLY A 85 -1.82 -2.93 -9.15
CA GLY A 85 -1.27 -2.79 -10.49
C GLY A 85 -1.03 -4.14 -11.18
N ILE A 86 -0.52 -5.13 -10.45
CA ILE A 86 -0.37 -6.52 -10.95
C ILE A 86 -1.74 -7.13 -11.24
N LYS A 87 -2.70 -7.00 -10.31
CA LYS A 87 -4.08 -7.45 -10.54
C LYS A 87 -4.65 -6.85 -11.84
N GLN A 88 -4.52 -5.54 -12.02
CA GLN A 88 -5.02 -4.86 -13.22
C GLN A 88 -4.29 -5.34 -14.48
N TYR A 89 -2.97 -5.55 -14.43
CA TYR A 89 -2.21 -6.12 -15.53
C TYR A 89 -2.79 -7.49 -15.92
N VAL A 90 -2.89 -8.44 -14.96
CA VAL A 90 -3.39 -9.79 -15.23
C VAL A 90 -4.83 -9.77 -15.75
N GLN A 91 -5.69 -8.92 -15.21
CA GLN A 91 -7.08 -8.80 -15.67
C GLN A 91 -7.20 -8.26 -17.09
N LEU A 92 -6.34 -7.31 -17.47
CA LEU A 92 -6.39 -6.65 -18.79
C LEU A 92 -5.67 -7.45 -19.88
N THR A 93 -4.63 -8.21 -19.53
CA THR A 93 -3.84 -9.01 -20.49
C THR A 93 -4.22 -10.49 -20.52
N SER A 94 -4.91 -10.98 -19.48
CA SER A 94 -5.11 -12.41 -19.20
C SER A 94 -3.79 -13.18 -19.00
N ASP A 95 -2.66 -12.49 -18.80
CA ASP A 95 -1.33 -13.08 -18.63
C ASP A 95 -1.05 -13.35 -17.14
N SER A 96 -1.60 -14.44 -16.61
CA SER A 96 -1.29 -14.89 -15.26
C SER A 96 0.11 -15.51 -15.12
N ASN A 97 0.82 -15.76 -16.23
CA ASN A 97 2.14 -16.39 -16.20
C ASN A 97 3.18 -15.50 -15.52
N ILE A 98 2.97 -14.17 -15.56
CA ILE A 98 3.81 -13.20 -14.83
C ILE A 98 3.99 -13.57 -13.35
N LEU A 99 3.00 -14.22 -12.72
CA LEU A 99 3.06 -14.63 -11.32
C LEU A 99 4.14 -15.70 -11.05
N SER A 100 4.49 -16.49 -12.06
CA SER A 100 5.51 -17.54 -11.94
C SER A 100 6.88 -17.08 -12.46
N GLU A 101 6.98 -15.85 -12.96
CA GLU A 101 8.23 -15.35 -13.52
C GLU A 101 9.25 -15.04 -12.45
N LYS A 102 10.51 -15.29 -12.81
CA LYS A 102 11.66 -15.04 -11.94
C LYS A 102 11.85 -13.54 -11.76
N VAL A 103 11.87 -13.14 -10.50
CA VAL A 103 12.28 -11.83 -10.03
C VAL A 103 13.63 -11.99 -9.34
N TYR A 104 14.60 -11.22 -9.78
CA TYR A 104 15.90 -11.13 -9.13
C TYR A 104 15.80 -10.29 -7.86
N ARG A 105 16.24 -10.79 -6.70
CA ARG A 105 16.24 -9.94 -5.49
C ARG A 105 17.44 -9.01 -5.47
N VAL A 106 17.19 -7.72 -5.29
CA VAL A 106 18.24 -6.73 -4.98
C VAL A 106 18.73 -6.91 -3.54
N PHE A 107 17.83 -7.30 -2.64
CA PHE A 107 18.11 -7.56 -1.23
C PHE A 107 17.91 -9.04 -0.91
N ARG A 108 18.96 -9.73 -0.49
CA ARG A 108 18.90 -11.13 -0.06
C ARG A 108 18.14 -11.28 1.25
N THR A 109 18.40 -10.36 2.17
CA THR A 109 17.72 -10.25 3.47
C THR A 109 17.35 -8.79 3.72
N ASP A 110 16.53 -8.56 4.75
CA ASP A 110 16.14 -7.21 5.16
C ASP A 110 17.33 -6.30 5.52
N ASP A 111 18.43 -6.90 5.97
CA ASP A 111 19.64 -6.19 6.41
C ASP A 111 20.79 -6.25 5.39
N SER A 112 20.63 -6.97 4.28
CA SER A 112 21.69 -7.07 3.27
C SER A 112 21.86 -5.76 2.51
N ASP A 113 23.06 -5.49 2.02
CA ASP A 113 23.28 -4.44 1.03
C ASP A 113 22.59 -4.76 -0.29
N ALA A 114 22.42 -3.73 -1.12
CA ALA A 114 21.98 -3.89 -2.50
C ALA A 114 23.16 -4.42 -3.32
N ASP A 115 23.14 -5.71 -3.65
CA ASP A 115 24.18 -6.34 -4.45
C ASP A 115 23.74 -6.54 -5.90
N LEU A 116 24.71 -6.48 -6.82
CA LEU A 116 24.50 -6.83 -8.22
C LEU A 116 24.30 -8.35 -8.34
N VAL A 117 23.03 -8.72 -8.28
CA VAL A 117 22.38 -10.00 -8.60
C VAL A 117 23.28 -11.08 -9.21
N GLN A 118 23.38 -12.23 -8.53
CA GLN A 118 23.76 -13.52 -9.13
C GLN A 118 22.49 -14.30 -9.51
N ASP A 119 22.54 -15.15 -10.55
CA ASP A 119 21.36 -15.90 -11.04
C ASP A 119 20.67 -16.79 -9.98
N GLU A 120 21.42 -17.13 -8.92
CA GLU A 120 20.97 -17.95 -7.79
C GLU A 120 19.95 -17.22 -6.89
N ASP A 121 19.86 -15.88 -6.95
CA ASP A 121 19.00 -15.05 -6.10
C ASP A 121 17.61 -14.76 -6.72
N THR A 122 17.10 -15.66 -7.57
CA THR A 122 15.78 -15.51 -8.21
C THR A 122 14.66 -16.20 -7.43
N VAL A 123 13.54 -15.51 -7.28
CA VAL A 123 12.29 -16.07 -6.75
C VAL A 123 11.13 -15.78 -7.69
N PRO A 124 10.13 -16.66 -7.83
CA PRO A 124 8.92 -16.34 -8.57
C PRO A 124 8.19 -15.14 -7.97
N LEU A 125 7.54 -14.31 -8.82
CA LEU A 125 6.77 -13.15 -8.36
C LEU A 125 5.70 -13.53 -7.31
N ASN A 126 5.07 -14.69 -7.45
CA ASN A 126 4.06 -15.17 -6.51
C ASN A 126 4.61 -15.36 -5.08
N VAL A 127 5.90 -15.69 -4.93
CA VAL A 127 6.59 -15.80 -3.64
C VAL A 127 6.75 -14.43 -3.00
N ILE A 128 7.07 -13.40 -3.79
CA ILE A 128 7.18 -12.02 -3.30
C ILE A 128 5.81 -11.50 -2.86
N ILE A 129 4.76 -11.76 -3.66
CA ILE A 129 3.38 -11.41 -3.27
C ILE A 129 3.01 -12.12 -1.96
N GLN A 130 3.33 -13.41 -1.83
CA GLN A 130 3.03 -14.17 -0.62
C GLN A 130 3.79 -13.63 0.58
N GLU A 131 5.07 -13.27 0.42
CA GLU A 131 5.86 -12.66 1.48
C GLU A 131 5.22 -11.36 1.95
N ILE A 132 4.85 -10.47 1.03
CA ILE A 132 4.18 -9.20 1.36
C ILE A 132 2.92 -9.47 2.20
N MET A 133 2.05 -10.37 1.74
CA MET A 133 0.81 -10.71 2.44
C MET A 133 1.09 -11.31 3.82
N GLN A 134 2.03 -12.26 3.90
CA GLN A 134 2.40 -12.94 5.14
C GLN A 134 3.01 -11.97 6.16
N ARG A 135 3.91 -11.07 5.73
CA ARG A 135 4.56 -10.12 6.65
C ARG A 135 3.59 -9.09 7.20
N HIS A 136 2.65 -8.60 6.39
CA HIS A 136 1.58 -7.74 6.91
C HIS A 136 0.68 -8.47 7.91
N TYR A 137 0.39 -9.75 7.66
CA TYR A 137 -0.41 -10.54 8.60
C TYR A 137 0.33 -10.83 9.91
N SER A 138 1.62 -11.13 9.83
CA SER A 138 2.48 -11.39 11.00
C SER A 138 2.85 -10.11 11.78
N GLY A 139 2.73 -8.94 11.16
CA GLY A 139 3.16 -7.67 11.71
C GLY A 139 4.55 -7.27 11.20
N ILE A 140 4.66 -6.01 10.77
CA ILE A 140 5.89 -5.37 10.33
C ILE A 140 6.24 -4.33 11.39
N ASP A 141 7.49 -4.36 11.86
CA ASP A 141 8.05 -3.46 12.85
C ASP A 141 9.56 -3.33 12.59
N PHE A 142 10.00 -2.16 12.11
CA PHE A 142 11.42 -1.87 11.88
C PHE A 142 11.69 -0.36 11.87
N ILE A 143 12.95 0.03 12.09
CA ILE A 143 13.44 1.40 11.91
C ILE A 143 14.05 1.51 10.52
N GLU A 144 13.73 2.57 9.76
CA GLU A 144 14.31 2.79 8.43
C GLU A 144 15.85 2.69 8.46
N ARG A 145 16.41 1.95 7.50
CA ARG A 145 17.85 1.88 7.30
C ARG A 145 18.41 3.30 7.09
N ASP A 146 19.52 3.59 7.75
CA ASP A 146 20.18 4.90 7.73
C ASP A 146 19.34 6.05 8.32
N ALA A 147 18.41 5.74 9.23
CA ALA A 147 17.59 6.73 9.95
C ALA A 147 18.42 7.90 10.48
N GLY A 148 17.90 9.11 10.27
CA GLY A 148 18.55 10.36 10.61
C GLY A 148 18.61 11.35 9.45
N GLU A 149 19.33 12.46 9.67
CA GLU A 149 19.34 13.62 8.76
C GLU A 149 19.84 13.31 7.34
N LYS A 150 20.60 12.23 7.17
CA LYS A 150 21.11 11.78 5.85
C LYS A 150 19.99 11.41 4.90
N ILE A 151 18.95 10.74 5.39
CA ILE A 151 17.84 10.27 4.56
C ILE A 151 16.63 11.21 4.64
N ASP A 152 16.46 11.90 5.77
CA ASP A 152 15.42 12.92 5.96
C ASP A 152 15.84 13.98 6.98
N SER A 153 16.04 15.23 6.52
CA SER A 153 16.50 16.34 7.36
C SER A 153 15.39 17.05 8.14
N SER A 154 14.13 16.64 7.95
CA SER A 154 12.96 17.25 8.59
C SER A 154 12.29 16.32 9.59
N MET A 155 12.23 15.02 9.29
CA MET A 155 11.59 14.00 10.11
C MET A 155 12.26 13.86 11.50
N LYS A 156 11.44 13.56 12.51
CA LYS A 156 11.93 13.23 13.86
C LYS A 156 12.33 11.76 13.96
N GLU A 157 13.07 11.41 15.01
CA GLU A 157 13.53 10.04 15.27
C GLU A 157 12.36 9.03 15.27
N GLU A 158 11.23 9.39 15.89
CA GLU A 158 10.04 8.55 15.97
C GLU A 158 9.35 8.34 14.62
N GLY A 159 9.62 9.21 13.63
CA GLY A 159 9.07 9.11 12.29
C GLY A 159 9.72 8.00 11.45
N PHE A 160 10.96 7.61 11.77
CA PHE A 160 11.68 6.54 11.08
C PHE A 160 11.22 5.15 11.50
N HIS A 161 10.43 5.02 12.58
CA HIS A 161 9.85 3.76 13.00
C HIS A 161 8.62 3.44 12.15
N ILE A 162 8.70 2.33 11.41
CA ILE A 162 7.66 1.86 10.50
C ILE A 162 6.99 0.63 11.09
N THR A 163 5.68 0.76 11.28
CA THR A 163 4.82 -0.34 11.73
C THR A 163 3.66 -0.53 10.76
N CYS A 164 3.33 -1.79 10.44
CA CYS A 164 2.16 -2.17 9.66
C CYS A 164 1.63 -3.52 10.15
N GLY A 165 0.32 -3.76 10.02
CA GLY A 165 -0.27 -5.02 10.43
C GLY A 165 -1.68 -5.22 9.90
N VAL A 166 -2.25 -6.38 10.21
CA VAL A 166 -3.68 -6.67 10.04
C VAL A 166 -4.32 -6.76 11.41
N ASP A 167 -5.35 -5.95 11.64
CA ASP A 167 -6.12 -5.96 12.88
C ASP A 167 -6.93 -7.28 12.96
N PRO A 168 -6.76 -8.09 14.01
CA PRO A 168 -7.36 -9.42 14.08
C PRO A 168 -8.88 -9.40 14.21
N ASP A 169 -9.46 -8.33 14.74
CA ASP A 169 -10.90 -8.21 14.99
C ASP A 169 -11.64 -7.76 13.73
N THR A 170 -11.07 -6.79 13.02
CA THR A 170 -11.69 -6.15 11.85
C THR A 170 -11.19 -6.72 10.52
N GLY A 171 -10.00 -7.33 10.49
CA GLY A 171 -9.28 -7.71 9.29
C GLY A 171 -8.65 -6.52 8.54
N PHE A 172 -8.74 -5.30 9.07
CA PHE A 172 -8.23 -4.11 8.39
C PHE A 172 -6.72 -4.06 8.44
N LEU A 173 -6.10 -3.59 7.35
CA LEU A 173 -4.74 -3.09 7.46
C LEU A 173 -4.69 -1.88 8.37
N PHE A 174 -3.66 -1.82 9.19
CA PHE A 174 -3.32 -0.64 9.99
C PHE A 174 -1.82 -0.40 9.96
N GLY A 175 -1.39 0.80 10.33
CA GLY A 175 0.04 1.08 10.52
C GLY A 175 0.36 2.56 10.57
N GLY A 176 1.64 2.85 10.69
CA GLY A 176 2.16 4.21 10.80
C GLY A 176 2.03 4.81 12.19
N SER A 177 2.36 6.09 12.30
CA SER A 177 2.24 6.87 13.53
C SER A 177 1.94 8.33 13.19
N ARG A 178 1.63 9.14 14.21
CA ARG A 178 1.51 10.60 14.05
C ARG A 178 2.79 11.29 13.53
N TRP A 179 3.92 10.58 13.52
CA TRP A 179 5.24 11.13 13.19
C TRP A 179 5.71 10.75 11.79
N ASN A 180 4.96 9.92 11.06
CA ASN A 180 5.34 9.49 9.71
C ASN A 180 4.27 9.78 8.65
N CYS A 181 4.68 9.60 7.39
CA CYS A 181 3.95 9.98 6.19
C CYS A 181 3.75 8.78 5.25
N GLY A 182 3.23 7.66 5.78
CA GLY A 182 3.13 6.40 5.03
C GLY A 182 2.12 6.35 3.88
N THR A 183 1.39 7.43 3.61
CA THR A 183 0.36 7.49 2.54
C THR A 183 0.63 8.68 1.62
N TRP A 184 0.04 8.70 0.43
CA TRP A 184 0.22 9.73 -0.59
C TRP A 184 -0.02 11.18 -0.14
N MET A 185 -0.79 11.39 0.94
CA MET A 185 -0.82 12.66 1.65
C MET A 185 0.42 12.79 2.57
N ASP A 186 1.62 12.87 1.99
CA ASP A 186 2.91 12.62 2.67
C ASP A 186 3.68 13.90 3.06
N LYS A 187 3.01 15.03 3.23
CA LYS A 187 3.72 16.29 3.51
C LYS A 187 4.32 16.31 4.93
N MET A 188 5.63 16.07 5.02
CA MET A 188 6.42 16.34 6.23
C MET A 188 6.65 17.86 6.40
N GLY A 189 6.32 18.40 7.57
CA GLY A 189 6.57 19.79 7.90
C GLY A 189 8.07 20.09 8.00
N SER A 190 8.49 21.24 7.49
CA SER A 190 9.92 21.59 7.36
C SER A 190 10.27 23.02 7.76
N SER A 191 9.31 23.82 8.28
CA SER A 191 9.53 25.21 8.64
C SER A 191 9.81 25.37 10.14
N GLU A 192 11.02 25.79 10.46
CA GLU A 192 11.42 26.15 11.84
C GLU A 192 10.69 27.42 12.31
N LYS A 193 10.56 28.43 11.43
CA LYS A 193 9.86 29.69 11.74
C LYS A 193 8.39 29.46 12.09
N ALA A 194 7.73 28.56 11.37
CA ALA A 194 6.34 28.18 11.65
C ALA A 194 6.21 27.11 12.75
N LYS A 195 7.34 26.66 13.33
CA LYS A 195 7.40 25.63 14.37
C LYS A 195 6.71 24.31 13.97
N ASN A 196 6.80 23.94 12.70
CA ASN A 196 6.19 22.71 12.17
C ASN A 196 7.21 21.69 11.62
N LYS A 197 8.51 21.98 11.67
CA LYS A 197 9.56 21.04 11.25
C LYS A 197 9.44 19.71 12.02
N GLY A 198 9.36 18.61 11.29
CA GLY A 198 9.21 17.25 11.84
C GLY A 198 7.80 16.88 12.29
N PHE A 199 6.80 17.70 11.98
CA PHE A 199 5.40 17.37 12.19
C PHE A 199 4.75 17.11 10.83
N PRO A 200 4.32 15.86 10.54
CA PRO A 200 3.48 15.59 9.38
C PRO A 200 2.25 16.50 9.34
N ALA A 201 1.96 17.08 8.18
CA ALA A 201 0.74 17.88 8.02
C ALA A 201 -0.51 16.98 8.01
N THR A 202 -0.37 15.76 7.50
CA THR A 202 -1.44 14.79 7.29
C THR A 202 -0.96 13.38 7.64
N PRO A 203 -0.58 13.11 8.90
CA PRO A 203 -0.36 11.74 9.32
C PRO A 203 -1.69 10.99 9.15
N ARG A 204 -1.64 9.85 8.48
CA ARG A 204 -2.80 8.99 8.23
C ARG A 204 -2.53 7.60 8.77
N ASP A 205 -2.14 7.53 10.03
CA ASP A 205 -1.92 6.28 10.74
C ASP A 205 -3.24 5.58 11.11
N GLY A 206 -3.14 4.34 11.59
CA GLY A 206 -4.29 3.46 11.74
C GLY A 206 -4.72 2.86 10.40
N SER A 207 -6.02 2.60 10.24
CA SER A 207 -6.58 1.96 9.05
C SER A 207 -7.08 2.97 8.04
N CYS A 208 -6.30 3.21 6.99
CA CYS A 208 -6.66 4.12 5.90
C CYS A 208 -7.72 3.47 4.98
N VAL A 209 -8.77 4.22 4.64
CA VAL A 209 -9.92 3.71 3.89
C VAL A 209 -9.51 3.05 2.56
N GLU A 210 -8.58 3.65 1.82
CA GLU A 210 -8.10 3.15 0.53
C GLU A 210 -7.24 1.90 0.66
N LEU A 211 -6.45 1.79 1.73
CA LEU A 211 -5.57 0.65 1.93
C LEU A 211 -6.40 -0.58 2.33
N VAL A 212 -7.41 -0.39 3.17
CA VAL A 212 -8.37 -1.46 3.50
C VAL A 212 -9.11 -1.93 2.24
N GLY A 213 -9.56 -1.00 1.39
CA GLY A 213 -10.22 -1.34 0.12
C GLY A 213 -9.30 -2.10 -0.85
N LEU A 214 -8.07 -1.62 -1.05
CA LEU A 214 -7.07 -2.29 -1.89
C LEU A 214 -6.74 -3.69 -1.36
N PHE A 215 -6.54 -3.82 -0.06
CA PHE A 215 -6.23 -5.10 0.58
C PHE A 215 -7.32 -6.14 0.40
N SER A 216 -8.58 -5.74 0.56
CA SER A 216 -9.73 -6.60 0.26
C SER A 216 -9.74 -7.00 -1.22
N ALA A 217 -9.59 -6.03 -2.15
CA ALA A 217 -9.58 -6.31 -3.57
C ALA A 217 -8.48 -7.32 -3.96
N ILE A 218 -7.30 -7.19 -3.36
CA ILE A 218 -6.17 -8.10 -3.55
C ILE A 218 -6.47 -9.47 -2.93
N SER A 219 -6.97 -9.51 -1.70
CA SER A 219 -7.32 -10.77 -1.02
C SER A 219 -8.34 -11.57 -1.85
N LYS A 220 -9.41 -10.91 -2.33
CA LYS A 220 -10.39 -11.52 -3.22
C LYS A 220 -9.76 -12.02 -4.53
N TRP A 221 -8.88 -11.23 -5.14
CA TRP A 221 -8.19 -11.64 -6.37
C TRP A 221 -7.28 -12.86 -6.15
N LEU A 222 -6.55 -12.92 -5.04
CA LEU A 222 -5.72 -14.08 -4.68
C LEU A 222 -6.57 -15.33 -4.40
N GLU A 223 -7.75 -15.17 -3.79
CA GLU A 223 -8.73 -16.24 -3.66
C GLU A 223 -9.13 -16.80 -5.03
N GLU A 224 -9.55 -15.93 -5.96
CA GLU A 224 -9.96 -16.32 -7.32
C GLU A 224 -8.85 -17.05 -8.08
N LEU A 225 -7.60 -16.57 -7.97
CA LEU A 225 -6.45 -17.22 -8.59
C LEU A 225 -6.12 -18.57 -7.95
N SER A 226 -6.22 -18.66 -6.62
CA SER A 226 -5.97 -19.89 -5.89
C SER A 226 -6.99 -20.97 -6.23
N THR A 227 -8.28 -20.63 -6.32
CA THR A 227 -9.34 -21.54 -6.76
C THR A 227 -9.14 -22.04 -8.20
N LYS A 228 -8.53 -21.22 -9.06
CA LYS A 228 -8.17 -21.57 -10.44
C LYS A 228 -6.81 -22.28 -10.57
N SER A 229 -6.13 -22.59 -9.46
CA SER A 229 -4.78 -23.17 -9.43
C SER A 229 -3.72 -22.31 -10.14
N GLN A 230 -3.94 -20.99 -10.26
CA GLN A 230 -3.01 -20.03 -10.85
C GLN A 230 -2.13 -19.35 -9.78
N TYR A 231 -2.46 -19.51 -8.50
CA TYR A 231 -1.67 -19.02 -7.38
C TYR A 231 -1.55 -20.13 -6.32
N PRO A 232 -0.33 -20.51 -5.90
CA PRO A 232 -0.11 -21.73 -5.11
C PRO A 232 -0.52 -21.59 -3.63
N TYR A 233 -0.77 -20.37 -3.15
CA TYR A 233 -1.11 -20.13 -1.75
C TYR A 233 -2.60 -19.85 -1.57
N ARG A 234 -3.21 -20.48 -0.57
CA ARG A 234 -4.64 -20.32 -0.23
C ARG A 234 -4.92 -19.27 0.86
N GLY A 235 -3.87 -18.70 1.44
CA GLY A 235 -3.95 -17.82 2.60
C GLY A 235 -2.58 -17.49 3.21
N VAL A 236 -2.63 -16.91 4.40
CA VAL A 236 -1.48 -16.65 5.27
C VAL A 236 -1.54 -17.54 6.50
N LYS A 237 -0.39 -17.76 7.14
CA LYS A 237 -0.28 -18.52 8.39
C LYS A 237 -0.36 -17.60 9.60
N GLY A 238 -1.19 -17.97 10.57
CA GLY A 238 -1.20 -17.38 11.90
C GLY A 238 -0.07 -17.87 12.79
N THR A 239 0.01 -17.29 13.98
CA THR A 239 1.03 -17.63 14.99
C THR A 239 0.93 -19.07 15.48
N ASP A 240 -0.25 -19.68 15.35
CA ASP A 240 -0.55 -21.07 15.65
C ASP A 240 -0.41 -22.00 14.43
N GLU A 241 0.23 -21.53 13.36
CA GLU A 241 0.35 -22.20 12.05
C GLU A 241 -0.99 -22.47 11.34
N THR A 242 -2.12 -22.00 11.88
CA THR A 242 -3.41 -22.12 11.21
C THR A 242 -3.44 -21.23 9.97
N VAL A 243 -4.08 -21.73 8.91
CA VAL A 243 -4.17 -20.98 7.66
C VAL A 243 -5.41 -20.11 7.70
N VAL A 244 -5.19 -18.80 7.71
CA VAL A 244 -6.24 -17.81 7.47
C VAL A 244 -6.37 -17.63 5.96
N THR A 245 -7.46 -18.15 5.42
CA THR A 245 -7.69 -18.15 3.96
C THR A 245 -7.98 -16.75 3.44
N TRP A 246 -7.65 -16.50 2.17
CA TRP A 246 -7.96 -15.24 1.51
C TRP A 246 -9.44 -14.86 1.59
N GLY A 247 -10.33 -15.83 1.38
CA GLY A 247 -11.77 -15.64 1.50
C GLY A 247 -12.22 -15.28 2.92
N SER A 248 -11.68 -15.96 3.94
CA SER A 248 -12.02 -15.63 5.34
C SER A 248 -11.59 -14.22 5.73
N LEU A 249 -10.41 -13.79 5.27
CA LEU A 249 -9.90 -12.44 5.50
C LEU A 249 -10.77 -11.39 4.79
N ASN A 250 -11.12 -11.63 3.53
CA ASN A 250 -11.96 -10.74 2.76
C ASN A 250 -13.39 -10.61 3.34
N VAL A 251 -14.00 -11.72 3.78
CA VAL A 251 -15.31 -11.72 4.45
C VAL A 251 -15.25 -10.89 5.74
N LYS A 252 -14.19 -11.06 6.54
CA LYS A 252 -14.02 -10.29 7.78
C LYS A 252 -13.91 -8.78 7.51
N ILE A 253 -13.13 -8.38 6.48
CA ILE A 253 -13.03 -6.98 6.08
C ILE A 253 -14.39 -6.45 5.64
N GLN A 254 -15.10 -7.18 4.76
CA GLN A 254 -16.40 -6.78 4.23
C GLN A 254 -17.43 -6.52 5.34
N GLN A 255 -17.54 -7.45 6.30
CA GLN A 255 -18.50 -7.34 7.42
C GLN A 255 -18.22 -6.14 8.33
N ASN A 256 -16.96 -5.70 8.40
CA ASN A 256 -16.54 -4.61 9.27
C ASN A 256 -16.44 -3.26 8.54
N PHE A 257 -16.23 -3.24 7.22
CA PHE A 257 -15.93 -2.02 6.47
C PHE A 257 -16.93 -0.89 6.73
N GLU A 258 -18.20 -1.10 6.42
CA GLU A 258 -19.25 -0.09 6.60
C GLU A 258 -19.51 0.18 8.09
N LYS A 259 -19.43 -0.85 8.94
CA LYS A 259 -19.58 -0.70 10.38
C LYS A 259 -18.62 0.34 10.96
N TYR A 260 -17.35 0.32 10.55
CA TYR A 260 -16.34 1.23 11.10
C TYR A 260 -16.16 2.53 10.30
N PHE A 261 -16.28 2.49 8.96
CA PHE A 261 -16.03 3.67 8.13
C PHE A 261 -17.27 4.54 7.90
N TRP A 262 -18.49 4.00 7.83
CA TRP A 262 -19.67 4.81 7.52
C TRP A 262 -20.12 5.65 8.71
N ILE A 263 -20.30 6.96 8.48
CA ILE A 263 -20.97 7.88 9.40
C ILE A 263 -22.42 8.06 8.92
N PRO A 264 -23.43 7.59 9.69
CA PRO A 264 -24.83 7.76 9.33
C PRO A 264 -25.19 9.20 8.99
N GLN A 265 -26.15 9.39 8.07
CA GLN A 265 -26.60 10.71 7.65
C GLN A 265 -27.33 11.44 8.80
N ASP A 266 -28.17 10.73 9.56
CA ASP A 266 -28.80 11.26 10.76
C ASP A 266 -27.76 11.48 11.87
N ARG A 267 -27.75 12.71 12.42
CA ARG A 267 -26.77 13.11 13.43
C ARG A 267 -26.93 12.36 14.75
N ASN A 268 -28.17 12.05 15.16
CA ASN A 268 -28.41 11.34 16.40
C ASN A 268 -27.96 9.89 16.30
N GLU A 269 -28.20 9.24 15.15
CA GLU A 269 -27.67 7.91 14.86
C GLU A 269 -26.14 7.91 14.83
N ALA A 270 -25.52 8.90 14.18
CA ALA A 270 -24.06 9.03 14.18
C ALA A 270 -23.48 9.19 15.60
N MET A 271 -24.11 10.00 16.44
CA MET A 271 -23.69 10.19 17.85
C MET A 271 -23.90 8.93 18.69
N LYS A 272 -24.95 8.15 18.44
CA LYS A 272 -25.16 6.85 19.10
C LYS A 272 -24.15 5.81 18.65
N LYS A 273 -23.76 5.82 17.37
CA LYS A 273 -22.77 4.92 16.79
C LYS A 273 -21.35 5.23 17.28
N PHE A 274 -21.01 6.50 17.44
CA PHE A 274 -19.69 6.97 17.88
C PHE A 274 -19.76 7.84 19.15
N PRO A 275 -20.20 7.28 20.30
CA PRO A 275 -20.49 8.06 21.51
C PRO A 275 -19.26 8.69 22.15
N LYS A 276 -18.07 8.11 21.93
CA LYS A 276 -16.79 8.61 22.47
C LYS A 276 -16.21 9.76 21.64
N ASP A 277 -16.61 9.90 20.39
CA ASP A 277 -16.00 10.80 19.41
C ASP A 277 -16.95 11.91 18.94
N VAL A 278 -18.04 12.13 19.68
CA VAL A 278 -19.08 13.12 19.35
C VAL A 278 -18.50 14.51 19.10
N SER A 279 -17.48 14.90 19.86
CA SER A 279 -16.82 16.21 19.77
C SER A 279 -16.03 16.41 18.47
N VAL A 280 -15.61 15.34 17.80
CA VAL A 280 -14.83 15.40 16.56
C VAL A 280 -15.64 15.01 15.32
N LEU A 281 -16.89 14.57 15.49
CA LEU A 281 -17.82 14.34 14.38
C LEU A 281 -18.12 15.67 13.66
N ASN A 282 -17.44 15.92 12.54
CA ASN A 282 -17.61 17.13 11.75
C ASN A 282 -18.83 17.06 10.80
N ARG A 283 -18.86 16.05 9.93
CA ARG A 283 -19.94 15.84 8.93
C ARG A 283 -20.55 14.44 9.08
N THR A 284 -21.82 14.31 8.70
CA THR A 284 -22.58 13.05 8.63
C THR A 284 -22.83 12.65 7.19
N GLY A 285 -23.21 11.40 6.94
CA GLY A 285 -23.46 10.89 5.58
C GLY A 285 -22.19 10.78 4.74
N ILE A 286 -21.05 10.50 5.39
CA ILE A 286 -19.74 10.35 4.75
C ILE A 286 -19.06 9.09 5.25
N TYR A 287 -18.04 8.64 4.53
CA TYR A 287 -17.09 7.65 5.04
C TYR A 287 -15.93 8.37 5.74
N LYS A 288 -15.51 7.85 6.90
CA LYS A 288 -14.30 8.23 7.61
C LYS A 288 -13.07 8.07 6.70
N ASP A 289 -12.07 8.93 6.88
CA ASP A 289 -10.81 8.86 6.12
C ASP A 289 -9.89 7.76 6.64
N THR A 290 -9.87 7.60 7.95
CA THR A 290 -9.11 6.57 8.69
C THR A 290 -9.97 6.01 9.83
N VAL A 291 -9.58 4.85 10.35
CA VAL A 291 -10.11 4.27 11.59
C VAL A 291 -8.96 4.07 12.57
N ASN A 292 -9.16 4.52 13.81
CA ASN A 292 -8.20 4.39 14.92
C ASN A 292 -6.85 5.09 14.64
N SER A 293 -6.86 6.24 13.95
CA SER A 293 -5.68 7.10 13.90
C SER A 293 -5.34 7.68 15.28
N SER A 294 -4.06 7.93 15.53
CA SER A 294 -3.59 8.54 16.79
C SER A 294 -4.16 9.94 17.05
N LEU A 295 -4.54 10.67 15.99
CA LEU A 295 -5.22 11.95 16.07
C LEU A 295 -6.71 11.76 15.74
N VAL A 296 -7.52 11.39 16.73
CA VAL A 296 -8.93 10.97 16.56
C VAL A 296 -9.78 11.87 15.64
N TYR A 297 -9.51 13.18 15.54
CA TYR A 297 -10.28 14.04 14.61
C TYR A 297 -9.99 13.77 13.12
N THR A 298 -8.82 13.23 12.76
CA THR A 298 -8.43 12.97 11.37
C THR A 298 -9.23 11.83 10.75
N ASP A 299 -9.65 10.87 11.59
CA ASP A 299 -10.60 9.82 11.23
C ASP A 299 -11.89 10.37 10.61
N TYR A 300 -12.43 11.47 11.15
CA TYR A 300 -13.75 12.01 10.80
C TYR A 300 -13.71 13.11 9.74
N GLN A 301 -12.64 13.17 8.94
CA GLN A 301 -12.48 14.16 7.87
C GLN A 301 -13.10 13.69 6.55
N PHE A 302 -13.83 14.59 5.89
CA PHE A 302 -14.33 14.32 4.54
C PHE A 302 -13.21 14.52 3.51
N ARG A 303 -12.69 13.41 2.98
CA ARG A 303 -11.54 13.37 2.06
C ARG A 303 -11.82 12.48 0.85
N PRO A 304 -11.13 12.70 -0.28
CA PRO A 304 -11.37 11.95 -1.51
C PRO A 304 -10.83 10.50 -1.48
N ASN A 305 -10.13 10.09 -0.42
CA ASN A 305 -9.46 8.77 -0.37
C ASN A 305 -10.44 7.59 -0.48
N VAL A 306 -11.67 7.73 0.03
CA VAL A 306 -12.71 6.70 -0.08
C VAL A 306 -13.04 6.37 -1.55
N LEU A 307 -12.83 7.30 -2.48
CA LEU A 307 -13.10 7.07 -3.90
C LEU A 307 -12.25 5.94 -4.46
N VAL A 308 -11.05 5.71 -3.93
CA VAL A 308 -10.23 4.54 -4.30
C VAL A 308 -10.96 3.26 -3.91
N SER A 309 -11.47 3.17 -2.68
CA SER A 309 -12.22 2.01 -2.19
C SER A 309 -13.52 1.80 -2.97
N MET A 310 -14.24 2.87 -3.30
CA MET A 310 -15.44 2.79 -4.15
C MET A 310 -15.15 2.21 -5.54
N VAL A 311 -13.94 2.43 -6.08
CA VAL A 311 -13.52 1.83 -7.36
C VAL A 311 -13.11 0.37 -7.19
N VAL A 312 -12.29 0.06 -6.19
CA VAL A 312 -11.66 -1.28 -6.10
C VAL A 312 -12.55 -2.33 -5.41
N VAL A 313 -13.49 -1.90 -4.55
CA VAL A 313 -14.43 -2.75 -3.81
C VAL A 313 -15.84 -2.12 -3.78
N SER A 314 -16.37 -1.75 -4.95
CA SER A 314 -17.68 -1.08 -5.08
C SER A 314 -18.83 -1.79 -4.37
N SER A 315 -18.79 -3.13 -4.24
CA SER A 315 -19.78 -3.94 -3.55
C SER A 315 -19.86 -3.71 -2.03
N TYR A 316 -18.95 -2.93 -1.44
CA TYR A 316 -18.97 -2.60 -0.01
C TYR A 316 -19.84 -1.37 0.30
N PHE A 317 -20.29 -0.66 -0.72
CA PHE A 317 -21.02 0.59 -0.58
C PHE A 317 -22.48 0.33 -0.96
N ASN A 318 -23.37 0.58 0.00
CA ASN A 318 -24.83 0.57 -0.21
C ASN A 318 -25.34 1.91 -0.72
#